data_AF-A0A2G2G0P1-F1
#
_entry.id   AF-A0A2G2G0P1-F1
#
_cell.length_a   1.000
_cell.length_b   1.000
_cell.length_c   1.000
_cell.angle_alpha   90.00
_cell.angle_beta   90.00
_cell.angle_gamma   90.00
#
_symmetry.space_group_name_H-M   'P 1'
#
loop_
_entity.id
_entity.type
_entity.pdbx_description
1 polymer ?
#
loop_
_entity_poly.entity_id
_entity_poly.type
_entity_poly.pdbx_seq_one_letter_code
_entity_poly.pdbx_strand_id
1 'polypeptide(L)'
;MVDTLGHNFDLESYKGQKIMVSFFRFYTCPFCNLRIHTLSAQYEKLGIKIVAIFESSNENLNKHLSHYELPFPVLSDAEGVFYES
;
A
#
# COMPACT_ATOMS: atom_id res chain seq x y z
N MET A 1 -7.77 8.12 7.39
CA MET A 1 -7.99 7.59 6.02
C MET A 1 -8.53 6.17 6.14
N VAL A 2 -9.06 5.57 5.08
CA VAL A 2 -9.50 4.17 5.09
C VAL A 2 -8.64 3.40 4.09
N ASP A 3 -8.07 2.28 4.50
CA ASP A 3 -7.32 1.39 3.61
C ASP A 3 -8.26 0.55 2.72
N THR A 4 -7.70 -0.15 1.73
CA THR A 4 -8.51 -0.98 0.81
C THR A 4 -9.26 -2.12 1.52
N LEU A 5 -8.82 -2.50 2.73
CA LEU A 5 -9.44 -3.52 3.59
C LEU A 5 -10.54 -2.95 4.51
N GLY A 6 -10.77 -1.63 4.48
CA GLY A 6 -11.78 -0.96 5.30
C GLY A 6 -11.31 -0.53 6.68
N HIS A 7 -10.02 -0.64 7.00
CA HIS A 7 -9.47 -0.19 8.28
C HIS A 7 -9.14 1.30 8.27
N ASN A 8 -9.38 1.96 9.40
CA ASN A 8 -8.92 3.33 9.60
C ASN A 8 -7.39 3.37 9.67
N PHE A 9 -6.77 3.97 8.65
CA PHE A 9 -5.35 4.27 8.60
C PHE A 9 -5.08 5.67 9.15
N ASP A 10 -4.22 5.74 10.17
CA ASP A 10 -3.75 6.97 10.81
C ASP A 10 -2.23 6.94 10.94
N LEU A 11 -1.55 7.97 10.41
CA LEU A 11 -0.10 8.10 10.47
C LEU A 11 0.40 8.33 11.90
N GLU A 12 -0.39 8.95 12.78
CA GLU A 12 -0.01 9.16 14.18
C GLU A 12 0.17 7.81 14.92
N SER A 13 -0.50 6.75 14.48
CA SER A 13 -0.31 5.40 15.04
C SER A 13 1.08 4.81 14.78
N TYR A 14 1.84 5.38 13.83
CA TYR A 14 3.19 4.96 13.47
C TYR A 14 4.28 5.84 14.08
N LYS A 15 3.93 6.79 14.96
CA LYS A 15 4.90 7.70 15.60
C LYS A 15 5.96 6.91 16.39
N GLY A 16 7.23 7.25 16.17
CA GLY A 16 8.37 6.56 16.79
C GLY A 16 8.77 5.24 16.12
N GLN A 17 8.08 4.80 15.06
CA GLN A 17 8.44 3.63 14.26
C GLN A 17 9.03 4.06 12.91
N LYS A 18 9.94 3.23 12.37
CA LYS A 18 10.39 3.40 10.98
C LYS A 18 9.32 2.83 10.05
N ILE A 19 8.76 3.70 9.21
CA ILE A 19 7.77 3.35 8.20
C ILE A 19 8.35 3.57 6.80
N MET A 20 8.13 2.60 5.92
CA MET A 20 8.43 2.70 4.50
C MET A 20 7.12 2.95 3.75
N VAL A 21 6.99 4.17 3.22
CA VAL A 21 5.88 4.53 2.34
C VAL A 21 6.33 4.30 0.89
N SER A 22 5.59 3.47 0.16
CA SER A 22 5.89 3.14 -1.24
C SER A 22 4.76 3.58 -2.15
N PHE A 23 5.11 4.39 -3.14
CA PHE A 23 4.17 4.92 -4.12
C PHE A 23 4.19 4.09 -5.40
N PHE A 24 2.99 3.73 -5.87
CA PHE A 24 2.77 2.93 -7.07
C PHE A 24 1.77 3.66 -7.98
N ARG A 25 2.04 3.62 -9.29
CA ARG A 25 1.25 4.36 -10.28
C ARG A 25 0.02 3.61 -10.77
N PHE A 26 0.14 2.33 -11.10
CA PHE A 26 -0.96 1.57 -11.70
C PHE A 26 -1.02 0.15 -11.16
N TYR A 27 -2.23 -0.34 -10.88
CA TYR A 27 -2.48 -1.72 -10.43
C TYR A 27 -2.19 -2.78 -11.52
N THR A 28 -2.21 -2.39 -12.79
CA THR A 28 -1.87 -3.26 -13.93
C THR A 28 -0.37 -3.35 -14.21
N CYS A 29 0.46 -2.55 -13.53
CA CYS A 29 1.88 -2.50 -13.81
C CYS A 29 2.58 -3.80 -13.32
N PRO A 30 3.23 -4.57 -14.21
CA PRO A 30 3.88 -5.82 -13.82
C PRO A 30 5.00 -5.60 -12.80
N PHE A 31 5.70 -4.45 -12.88
CA PHE A 31 6.75 -4.10 -11.93
C PHE A 31 6.20 -3.74 -10.54
N CYS A 32 5.06 -3.05 -10.49
CA CYS A 32 4.40 -2.75 -9.21
C CYS A 32 3.95 -4.04 -8.53
N ASN A 33 3.37 -4.98 -9.30
CA ASN A 33 2.93 -6.28 -8.78
C ASN A 33 4.11 -7.13 -8.29
N LEU A 34 5.21 -7.18 -9.05
CA LEU A 34 6.43 -7.87 -8.63
C LEU A 34 7.02 -7.27 -7.34
N ARG A 35 7.00 -5.94 -7.23
CA ARG A 35 7.48 -5.22 -6.05
C ARG A 35 6.62 -5.54 -4.82
N ILE A 36 5.30 -5.48 -4.94
CA ILE A 36 4.36 -5.85 -3.88
C ILE A 36 4.62 -7.28 -3.40
N HIS A 37 4.75 -8.22 -4.35
CA HIS A 37 5.00 -9.62 -4.03
C HIS A 37 6.33 -9.80 -3.27
N THR A 38 7.38 -9.10 -3.71
CA THR A 38 8.70 -9.15 -3.06
C THR A 38 8.65 -8.56 -1.65
N LEU A 39 7.99 -7.41 -1.47
CA LEU A 39 7.82 -6.78 -0.16
C LEU A 39 6.99 -7.66 0.77
N SER A 40 5.94 -8.30 0.26
CA SER A 40 5.12 -9.24 1.01
C SER A 40 5.94 -10.44 1.50
N ALA A 41 6.74 -11.03 0.62
CA ALA A 41 7.60 -12.17 0.96
C ALA A 41 8.73 -11.83 1.96
N GLN A 42 9.16 -10.57 2.00
CA GLN A 42 10.25 -10.11 2.86
C GLN A 42 9.77 -9.33 4.09
N TYR A 43 8.46 -9.11 4.24
CA TYR A 43 7.89 -8.19 5.23
C TYR A 43 8.41 -8.44 6.65
N GLU A 44 8.32 -9.69 7.12
CA GLU A 44 8.80 -10.10 8.45
C GLU A 44 10.31 -9.88 8.64
N LYS A 45 11.10 -10.04 7.58
CA LYS A 45 12.57 -9.88 7.63
C LYS A 45 13.01 -8.43 7.62
N LEU A 46 12.22 -7.55 7.01
CA LEU A 46 12.55 -6.13 6.91
C LEU A 46 12.44 -5.44 8.28
N GLY A 47 11.59 -5.92 9.17
CA GLY A 47 11.41 -5.35 10.51
C GLY A 47 10.94 -3.89 10.51
N ILE A 48 10.40 -3.42 9.39
CA ILE A 48 9.84 -2.08 9.20
C ILE A 48 8.37 -2.18 8.85
N LYS A 49 7.59 -1.16 9.23
CA LYS A 49 6.21 -1.05 8.78
C LYS A 49 6.19 -0.57 7.33
N ILE A 50 5.36 -1.19 6.51
CA ILE A 50 5.22 -0.83 5.09
C ILE A 50 3.81 -0.28 4.89
N VAL A 51 3.71 0.75 4.05
CA VAL A 51 2.44 1.28 3.56
C VAL A 51 2.58 1.46 2.06
N ALA A 52 1.74 0.76 1.30
CA ALA A 52 1.72 0.90 -0.15
C ALA A 52 0.60 1.86 -0.56
N ILE A 53 0.91 2.85 -1.39
CA ILE A 53 -0.06 3.82 -1.89
C ILE A 53 -0.14 3.66 -3.40
N PHE A 54 -1.35 3.47 -3.92
CA PHE A 54 -1.59 3.34 -5.36
C PHE A 54 -2.43 4.49 -5.89
N GLU A 55 -1.99 5.07 -7.00
CA GLU A 55 -2.75 6.05 -7.78
C GLU A 55 -3.89 5.37 -8.56
N SER A 56 -4.84 4.79 -7.82
CA SER A 56 -5.97 4.03 -8.37
C SER A 56 -7.10 4.01 -7.37
N SER A 57 -8.35 3.90 -7.83
CA SER A 57 -9.53 3.77 -6.97
C SER A 57 -9.49 2.49 -6.12
N ASN A 58 -10.11 2.57 -4.93
CA ASN A 58 -10.30 1.42 -4.03
C ASN A 58 -10.99 0.24 -4.73
N GLU A 59 -11.94 0.50 -5.65
CA GLU A 59 -12.66 -0.56 -6.37
C GLU A 59 -11.71 -1.35 -7.28
N ASN A 60 -10.84 -0.66 -8.02
CA ASN A 60 -9.85 -1.31 -8.89
C ASN A 60 -8.78 -2.05 -8.08
N LEU A 61 -8.34 -1.47 -6.97
CA LEU A 61 -7.39 -2.12 -6.07
C LEU A 61 -7.99 -3.36 -5.45
N ASN A 62 -9.24 -3.32 -4.97
CA ASN A 62 -9.90 -4.49 -4.39
C ASN A 62 -10.10 -5.62 -5.40
N LYS A 63 -10.46 -5.33 -6.66
CA LYS A 63 -10.56 -6.35 -7.71
C LYS A 63 -9.24 -7.08 -7.96
N HIS A 64 -8.12 -6.38 -7.86
CA HIS A 64 -6.81 -6.95 -8.19
C HIS A 64 -6.03 -7.49 -6.98
N LEU A 65 -6.14 -6.82 -5.83
CA LEU A 65 -5.39 -7.13 -4.62
C LEU A 65 -6.12 -8.09 -3.68
N SER A 66 -7.43 -8.30 -3.84
CA SER A 66 -8.19 -9.28 -3.02
C SER A 66 -7.66 -10.71 -3.12
N HIS A 67 -6.97 -11.04 -4.22
CA HIS A 67 -6.32 -12.34 -4.41
C HIS A 67 -4.96 -12.46 -3.70
N TYR A 68 -4.41 -11.35 -3.19
CA TYR A 68 -3.11 -11.32 -2.52
C TYR A 68 -3.31 -11.12 -1.02
N GLU A 69 -2.79 -12.06 -0.21
CA GLU A 69 -2.69 -11.86 1.24
C GLU A 69 -1.51 -10.95 1.55
N LEU A 70 -1.77 -9.64 1.65
CA LEU A 70 -0.75 -8.63 1.95
C LEU A 70 -0.65 -8.40 3.46
N PRO A 71 0.55 -8.52 4.07
CA PRO A 71 0.74 -8.34 5.51
C PRO A 71 0.83 -6.86 5.94
N PHE A 72 0.61 -5.94 5.01
CA PHE A 72 0.69 -4.50 5.21
C PHE A 72 -0.45 -3.76 4.50
N PRO A 73 -0.85 -2.58 4.99
CA PRO A 73 -1.94 -1.81 4.40
C PRO A 73 -1.61 -1.30 3.00
N VAL A 74 -2.64 -1.31 2.15
CA VAL A 74 -2.63 -0.67 0.83
C VAL A 74 -3.67 0.45 0.81
N LEU A 75 -3.26 1.62 0.37
CA LEU A 75 -4.07 2.83 0.32
C LEU A 75 -4.33 3.21 -1.14
N SER A 76 -5.56 3.63 -1.40
CA SER A 76 -5.96 4.26 -2.67
C SER A 76 -5.69 5.76 -2.60
N ASP A 77 -5.01 6.29 -3.61
CA ASP A 77 -4.84 7.71 -3.89
C ASP A 77 -5.37 8.03 -5.29
N ALA A 78 -6.68 7.88 -5.48
CA ALA A 78 -7.31 8.06 -6.79
C ALA A 78 -7.18 9.48 -7.36
N GLU A 79 -6.94 10.47 -6.50
CA GLU A 79 -6.80 11.89 -6.87
C GLU A 79 -5.34 12.34 -6.96
N GLY A 80 -4.36 11.47 -6.69
CA GLY A 80 -2.93 11.79 -6.76
C GLY A 80 -2.48 12.82 -5.73
N VAL A 81 -3.27 13.06 -4.68
CA VAL A 81 -3.06 14.16 -3.72
C VAL A 81 -1.75 13.97 -2.96
N PHE A 82 -1.27 12.73 -2.79
CA PHE A 82 0.02 12.47 -2.14
C PHE A 82 1.24 12.68 -3.04
N TYR A 83 1.06 12.83 -4.35
CA TYR A 83 2.17 13.10 -5.27
C TYR A 83 2.51 14.60 -5.37
N GLU A 84 1.64 15.49 -4.87
CA GLU A 84 1.83 16.96 -4.97
C GLU A 84 2.37 17.62 -3.69
N SER A 85 2.57 16.89 -2.59
CA SER A 85 2.99 17.41 -1.27
C SER A 85 4.49 17.30 -0.98
#